data_AF-A0A820I5E5-F1
#
_entry.id   AF-A0A820I5E5-F1
#
_cell.length_a   1.000
_cell.length_b   1.000
_cell.length_c   1.000
_cell.angle_alpha   90.00
_cell.angle_beta   90.00
_cell.angle_gamma   90.00
#
_symmetry.space_group_name_H-M   'P 1'
#
loop_
_entity.id
_entity.type
_entity.pdbx_description
1 polymer ?
#
loop_
_entity_poly.entity_id
_entity_poly.type
_entity_poly.pdbx_seq_one_letter_code
_entity_poly.pdbx_strand_id
1 'polypeptide(L)' 'SPLKCAIREVLEEVGFDMKDRAFEDQYLERDLNGQLIRLYIVKQVPLDTKFAPKTKNEIK' A
#
# COMPACT_ATOMS: atom_id res chain seq x y z
N SER A 1 2.37 10.35 8.48
CA SER A 1 3.58 9.52 8.35
C SER A 1 3.52 8.81 7.00
N PRO A 2 4.66 8.42 6.42
CA PRO A 2 4.69 7.68 5.16
C PRO A 2 3.81 6.42 5.19
N LEU A 3 3.72 5.74 6.34
CA LEU A 3 2.84 4.58 6.53
C LEU A 3 1.35 4.95 6.38
N LYS A 4 0.90 6.06 7.00
CA LYS A 4 -0.50 6.52 6.86
C LYS A 4 -0.86 6.85 5.41
N CYS A 5 0.08 7.41 4.64
CA CYS A 5 -0.12 7.68 3.22
C CYS A 5 -0.28 6.38 2.43
N ALA A 6 0.64 5.43 2.63
CA ALA A 6 0.56 4.12 1.98
C ALA A 6 -0.75 3.38 2.29
N ILE A 7 -1.20 3.38 3.55
CA ILE A 7 -2.48 2.76 3.95
C ILE A 7 -3.65 3.38 3.17
N ARG A 8 -3.70 4.71 3.05
CA ARG A 8 -4.75 5.41 2.32
C ARG A 8 -4.73 5.07 0.83
N GLU A 9 -3.55 5.12 0.20
CA GLU A 9 -3.37 4.83 -1.23
C GLU A 9 -3.79 3.39 -1.56
N VAL A 10 -3.33 2.40 -0.80
CA VAL A 10 -3.73 0.99 -1.01
C VAL A 10 -5.24 0.79 -0.83
N LEU A 11 -5.86 1.52 0.12
CA LEU A 11 -7.30 1.45 0.31
C LEU A 11 -8.08 2.08 -0.86
N GLU A 12 -7.58 3.17 -1.44
CA GLU A 12 -8.19 3.88 -2.57
C GLU A 12 -8.04 3.08 -3.88
N GLU A 13 -6.81 2.62 -4.19
CA GLU A 13 -6.46 1.97 -5.45
C GLU A 13 -6.81 0.48 -5.50
N VAL A 14 -6.70 -0.22 -4.37
CA VAL A 14 -6.80 -1.69 -4.31
C VAL A 14 -8.00 -2.15 -3.46
N GLY A 15 -8.61 -1.24 -2.71
CA GLY A 15 -9.78 -1.54 -1.87
C GLY A 15 -9.44 -2.36 -0.62
N PHE A 16 -8.16 -2.45 -0.26
CA PHE A 16 -7.69 -3.28 0.84
C PHE A 16 -7.18 -2.41 2.00
N ASP A 17 -7.78 -2.58 3.18
CA ASP A 17 -7.30 -1.89 4.39
C ASP A 17 -6.17 -2.71 5.04
N MET A 18 -4.95 -2.17 4.95
CA MET A 18 -3.75 -2.80 5.52
C MET A 18 -3.35 -2.21 6.88
N LYS A 19 -4.16 -1.33 7.50
CA LYS A 19 -3.80 -0.60 8.72
C LYS A 19 -3.32 -1.51 9.86
N ASP A 20 -3.98 -2.63 10.07
CA ASP A 20 -3.66 -3.55 11.18
C ASP A 20 -2.54 -4.55 10.85
N ARG A 21 -2.00 -4.49 9.63
CA ARG A 21 -0.98 -5.43 9.13
C ARG A 21 0.31 -4.76 8.69
N ALA A 22 0.31 -3.44 8.54
CA ALA A 22 1.46 -2.66 8.11
C ALA A 22 2.12 -1.98 9.32
N PHE A 23 3.45 -2.13 9.43
CA PHE A 23 4.25 -1.62 10.56
C PHE A 23 5.30 -0.61 10.06
N GLU A 24 5.63 0.39 10.89
CA GLU A 24 6.53 1.48 10.50
C GLU A 24 7.97 1.04 10.22
N ASP A 25 8.41 -0.07 10.81
CA ASP A 25 9.75 -0.65 10.69
C ASP A 25 9.85 -1.77 9.64
N GLN A 26 8.72 -2.19 9.04
CA GLN A 26 8.67 -3.28 8.06
C GLN A 26 8.52 -2.75 6.63
N TYR A 27 9.61 -2.21 6.11
CA TYR A 27 9.65 -1.68 4.75
C TYR A 27 10.98 -1.97 4.03
N LEU A 28 10.92 -1.90 2.70
CA LEU A 28 12.08 -1.79 1.82
C LEU A 28 12.16 -0.34 1.35
N GLU A 29 13.33 0.28 1.47
CA GLU A 29 13.56 1.63 0.98
C GLU A 29 14.78 1.67 0.06
N ARG A 30 14.61 2.36 -1.08
CA ARG A 30 15.64 2.54 -2.08
C ARG A 30 15.52 3.94 -2.68
N ASP A 31 16.66 4.57 -2.89
CA ASP A 31 16.76 5.73 -3.77
C ASP A 31 16.87 5.21 -5.21
N LEU A 32 15.93 5.60 -6.05
CA LEU A 32 15.98 5.37 -7.49
C LEU A 32 15.97 6.72 -8.19
N ASN A 33 17.08 7.06 -8.86
CA ASN A 33 17.23 8.29 -9.65
C ASN A 33 16.89 9.58 -8.86
N GLY A 34 17.24 9.64 -7.57
CA GLY A 34 16.95 10.79 -6.71
C GLY A 34 15.53 10.81 -6.14
N GLN A 35 14.73 9.78 -6.40
CA GLN A 35 13.43 9.57 -5.78
C GLN A 35 13.52 8.47 -4.73
N LEU A 36 13.21 8.81 -3.49
CA LEU A 36 13.15 7.84 -2.39
C LEU A 36 11.84 7.05 -2.48
N ILE A 37 11.95 5.75 -2.78
CA ILE A 37 10.82 4.83 -2.84
C ILE A 37 10.83 3.96 -1.59
N ARG A 38 9.68 3.89 -0.92
CA ARG A 38 9.45 3.04 0.26
C ARG A 38 8.27 2.10 0.01
N LEU A 39 8.50 0.80 0.13
CA LEU A 39 7.50 -0.26 -0.01
C LEU A 39 7.30 -0.97 1.33
N TYR A 40 6.07 -1.00 1.85
CA TYR A 40 5.76 -1.70 3.10
C TYR A 40 5.48 -3.19 2.85
N ILE A 41 5.96 -4.04 3.74
CA ILE A 41 5.75 -5.49 3.65
C ILE A 41 4.52 -5.85 4.49
N VAL A 42 3.46 -6.32 3.82
CA VAL A 42 2.22 -6.76 4.46
C VAL A 42 2.08 -8.27 4.31
N LYS A 43 1.99 -8.99 5.44
CA LYS A 43 1.90 -10.46 5.47
C LYS A 43 0.48 -10.92 5.75
N GLN A 44 0.22 -12.20 5.50
CA GLN A 44 -1.04 -12.87 5.82
C GLN A 44 -2.27 -12.23 5.16
N VAL A 45 -2.13 -11.77 3.91
CA VAL A 45 -3.28 -11.36 3.11
C VAL A 45 -3.97 -12.64 2.59
N PRO A 46 -5.27 -12.86 2.90
CA PRO A 46 -5.99 -14.04 2.40
C PRO A 46 -5.99 -14.10 0.87
N LEU A 47 -5.82 -15.30 0.29
CA LEU A 47 -5.79 -15.48 -1.16
C LEU A 47 -7.14 -15.19 -1.84
N ASP A 48 -8.23 -15.25 -1.09
CA ASP A 48 -9.58 -14.93 -1.52
C ASP A 48 -9.93 -13.44 -1.37
N THR A 49 -9.00 -12.62 -0.85
CA THR A 49 -9.16 -11.16 -0.75
C THR A 49 -9.55 -10.59 -2.11
N LYS A 50 -10.67 -9.87 -2.16
CA LYS A 50 -11.14 -9.20 -3.36
C LYS A 50 -10.52 -7.82 -3.44
N PHE A 51 -9.57 -7.67 -4.34
CA PHE A 51 -8.97 -6.38 -4.67
C PHE A 51 -9.78 -5.68 -5.74
N ALA A 52 -10.17 -4.44 -5.48
CA ALA A 52 -10.86 -3.58 -6.43
C ALA A 52 -10.70 -2.11 -6.01
N PRO A 53 -10.43 -1.19 -6.95
CA PRO A 53 -10.37 0.24 -6.64
C PRO A 53 -11.67 0.75 -6.03
N LYS A 54 -11.58 1.66 -5.06
CA LYS A 54 -12.75 2.36 -4.51
C LYS A 54 -13.22 3.49 -5.43
N THR A 55 -12.30 4.11 -6.17
CA THR A 55 -12.59 5.13 -7.17
C THR A 55 -12.81 4.50 -8.54
N LYS A 56 -14.07 4.54 -9.02
CA LYS A 56 -14.36 4.32 -10.44
C LYS A 56 -13.76 5.49 -11.22
N ASN A 57 -12.70 5.26 -12.00
CA ASN A 57 -12.15 6.13 -13.09
C ASN A 57 -10.66 6.54 -13.01
N GLU A 58 -9.80 5.83 -12.27
CA GLU A 58 -8.35 6.11 -12.27
C GLU A 58 -7.51 5.23 -13.21
N ILE A 59 -8.14 4.39 -14.04
CA ILE A 59 -7.43 3.70 -15.13
C ILE A 59 -7.29 4.65 -16.30
N LYS A 60 -6.06 5.03 -16.63
CA LYS A 60 -5.68 5.64 -17.90
C LYS A 60 -5.05 4.61 -18.82
#